data_AF-A0A7G2IYG3-F1
#
_entry.id   AF-A0A7G2IYG3-F1
#
_cell.length_a   1.000
_cell.length_b   1.000
_cell.length_c   1.000
_cell.angle_alpha   90.00
_cell.angle_beta   90.00
_cell.angle_gamma   90.00
#
_symmetry.space_group_name_H-M   'P 1'
#
loop_
_entity.id
_entity.type
_entity.pdbx_description
1 polymer ?
#
loop_
_entity_poly.entity_id
_entity_poly.type
_entity_poly.pdbx_seq_one_letter_code
_entity_poly.pdbx_strand_id
1 'polypeptide(L)'
;MKNKAFYSVQRWLKPVACGLLLIAEINASWAGIALDRTRLIITGDARSVSANLTNTSPSIPFLAQSWVEDANGTKNYFAADGFTAATTD
;
A
#
# COMPACT_ATOMS: atom_id res chain seq x y z
N MET A 1 33.37 46.85 13.06
CA MET A 1 32.65 46.50 14.30
C MET A 1 31.37 45.77 13.91
N LYS A 2 31.27 44.45 14.12
CA LYS A 2 30.08 43.69 13.70
C LYS A 2 28.94 43.96 14.70
N ASN A 3 27.82 44.49 14.20
CA ASN A 3 26.67 44.93 15.00
C ASN A 3 26.06 43.75 15.78
N LYS A 4 25.71 43.92 17.07
CA LYS A 4 25.04 42.90 17.89
C LYS A 4 23.75 42.37 17.24
N ALA A 5 23.06 43.20 16.47
CA ALA A 5 21.89 42.80 15.68
C ALA A 5 22.22 41.73 14.62
N PHE A 6 23.40 41.81 13.99
CA PHE A 6 23.83 40.87 12.95
C PHE A 6 24.05 39.45 13.51
N TYR A 7 24.65 39.34 14.70
CA TYR A 7 24.85 38.05 15.37
C TYR A 7 23.56 37.45 15.91
N SER A 8 22.61 38.29 16.34
CA SER A 8 21.28 37.84 16.75
C SER A 8 20.55 37.16 15.59
N VAL A 9 20.55 37.78 14.41
CA VAL A 9 19.92 37.23 13.19
C VAL A 9 20.60 35.94 12.74
N GLN A 10 21.94 35.90 12.72
CA GLN A 10 22.69 34.71 12.30
C GLN A 10 22.48 33.50 13.26
N ARG A 11 22.16 33.75 14.53
CA ARG A 11 21.87 32.71 15.52
C ARG A 11 20.53 32.00 15.26
N TRP A 12 19.55 32.71 14.69
CA TRP A 12 18.24 32.16 14.36
C TRP A 12 18.17 31.60 12.93
N LEU A 13 19.01 32.08 12.02
CA LEU A 13 19.02 31.63 10.63
C LEU A 13 19.27 30.12 10.46
N LYS A 14 20.19 29.57 11.26
CA LYS A 14 20.60 28.15 11.19
C LYS A 14 19.50 27.17 11.64
N PRO A 15 18.91 27.29 12.85
CA PRO A 15 17.85 26.38 13.27
C PRO A 15 16.58 26.54 12.42
N VAL A 16 16.29 27.75 11.89
CA VAL A 16 15.17 27.95 10.96
C VAL A 16 15.43 27.26 9.63
N ALA A 17 16.63 27.37 9.06
CA ALA A 17 17.00 26.64 7.84
C ALA A 17 16.94 25.12 8.05
N CYS A 18 17.46 24.61 9.19
CA CYS A 18 17.34 23.19 9.54
C CYS A 18 15.87 22.75 9.72
N GLY A 19 15.03 23.56 10.36
CA GLY A 19 13.61 23.26 10.54
C GLY A 19 12.85 23.21 9.22
N LEU A 20 13.16 24.11 8.28
CA LEU A 20 12.55 24.11 6.94
C LEU A 20 12.97 22.89 6.11
N LEU A 21 14.22 22.45 6.23
CA LEU A 21 14.68 21.22 5.56
C LEU A 21 13.97 19.97 6.10
N LEU A 22 13.73 19.89 7.40
CA LEU A 22 13.03 18.74 8.02
C LEU A 22 11.55 18.65 7.63
N ILE A 23 10.88 19.78 7.39
CA ILE A 23 9.46 19.80 6.97
C ILE A 23 9.33 19.41 5.48
N ALA A 24 10.34 19.67 4.66
CA ALA A 24 10.33 19.35 3.24
C ALA A 24 10.32 17.84 2.93
N GLU A 25 10.62 16.98 3.91
CA GLU A 25 10.68 15.53 3.73
C GLU A 25 9.39 14.78 4.10
N ILE A 26 8.33 15.48 4.51
CA ILE A 26 7.05 14.83 4.87
C ILE A 26 6.32 14.37 3.60
N ASN A 27 6.68 13.19 3.11
CA ASN A 27 5.96 12.50 2.05
C ASN A 27 4.87 11.62 2.67
N ALA A 28 3.63 12.10 2.66
CA ALA A 28 2.48 11.29 3.05
C ALA A 28 1.93 10.57 1.80
N SER A 29 2.09 9.25 1.76
CA SER A 29 1.43 8.41 0.76
C SER A 29 0.13 7.86 1.34
N TRP A 30 -0.95 7.93 0.56
CA TRP A 30 -2.25 7.40 0.92
C TRP A 30 -2.60 6.33 -0.11
N ALA A 31 -2.60 5.07 0.33
CA ALA A 31 -3.05 3.94 -0.45
C ALA A 31 -4.27 3.33 0.24
N GLY A 32 -5.29 3.00 -0.56
CA GLY A 32 -6.53 2.42 -0.07
C GLY A 32 -7.14 1.50 -1.12
N ILE A 33 -7.61 0.36 -0.67
CA ILE A 33 -8.36 -0.59 -1.48
C ILE A 33 -9.64 -0.91 -0.72
N ALA A 34 -10.77 -0.86 -1.41
CA ALA A 34 -12.07 -1.19 -0.85
C ALA A 34 -12.59 -2.50 -1.42
N LEU A 35 -13.07 -3.37 -0.54
CA LEU A 35 -13.88 -4.53 -0.88
C LEU A 35 -15.36 -4.18 -0.70
N ASP A 36 -16.21 -4.73 -1.55
CA ASP A 36 -17.66 -4.57 -1.42
C ASP A 36 -18.27 -5.31 -0.20
N ARG A 37 -17.50 -6.23 0.41
CA ARG A 37 -17.91 -7.03 1.56
C ARG A 37 -16.72 -7.58 2.35
N THR A 38 -17.01 -8.01 3.58
CA THR A 38 -16.02 -8.57 4.51
C THR A 38 -15.92 -10.10 4.48
N ARG A 39 -16.84 -10.78 3.80
CA ARG A 39 -16.83 -12.25 3.65
C ARG A 39 -17.50 -12.73 2.38
N LEU A 40 -17.05 -13.89 1.92
CA LEU A 40 -17.67 -14.69 0.86
C LEU A 40 -18.35 -15.91 1.47
N ILE A 41 -19.61 -16.14 1.10
CA ILE A 41 -20.34 -17.37 1.44
C ILE A 41 -20.56 -18.11 0.12
N ILE A 42 -19.92 -19.26 -0.04
CA ILE A 42 -20.11 -20.16 -1.18
C ILE A 42 -21.06 -21.26 -0.72
N THR A 43 -22.27 -21.29 -1.27
CA THR A 43 -23.25 -22.33 -0.96
C THR A 43 -22.94 -23.60 -1.76
N GLY A 44 -23.39 -24.76 -1.28
CA GLY A 44 -23.05 -26.05 -1.89
C GLY A 44 -23.61 -26.26 -3.31
N ASP A 45 -24.63 -25.50 -3.69
CA ASP A 45 -25.23 -25.46 -5.03
C ASP A 45 -24.59 -24.40 -5.95
N ALA A 46 -23.77 -23.48 -5.41
CA ALA A 46 -23.18 -22.39 -6.16
C ALA A 46 -21.83 -22.80 -6.77
N ARG A 47 -21.73 -22.69 -8.10
CA ARG A 47 -20.48 -22.95 -8.84
C ARG A 47 -19.43 -21.84 -8.67
N SER A 48 -19.84 -20.61 -8.43
CA SER A 48 -18.95 -19.45 -8.31
C SER A 48 -19.60 -18.31 -7.54
N VAL A 49 -18.77 -17.48 -6.89
CA VAL A 49 -19.16 -16.20 -6.29
C VAL A 49 -18.15 -15.12 -6.67
N SER A 50 -18.58 -13.88 -6.85
CA SER A 50 -17.74 -12.77 -7.32
C SER A 50 -17.71 -11.61 -6.33
N ALA A 51 -16.53 -11.20 -5.86
CA ALA A 51 -16.33 -10.01 -5.04
C ALA A 51 -15.74 -8.87 -5.87
N ASN A 52 -16.10 -7.64 -5.53
CA ASN A 52 -15.56 -6.46 -6.22
C ASN A 52 -14.42 -5.84 -5.41
N LEU A 53 -13.32 -5.53 -6.10
CA LEU A 53 -12.16 -4.82 -5.57
C LEU A 53 -12.09 -3.45 -6.23
N THR A 54 -12.10 -2.38 -5.43
CA THR A 54 -12.02 -1.01 -5.92
C THR A 54 -10.75 -0.34 -5.42
N ASN A 55 -9.94 0.18 -6.34
CA ASN A 55 -8.88 1.12 -6.01
C ASN A 55 -9.52 2.45 -5.60
N THR A 56 -9.31 2.90 -4.36
CA THR A 56 -9.89 4.16 -3.87
C THR A 56 -9.05 5.38 -4.21
N SER A 57 -7.87 5.20 -4.80
CA SER A 57 -7.05 6.30 -5.29
C SER A 57 -7.59 6.79 -6.64
N PRO A 58 -7.92 8.09 -6.77
CA PRO A 58 -8.41 8.64 -8.04
C PRO A 58 -7.30 8.81 -9.09
N SER A 59 -6.02 8.74 -8.69
CA SER A 59 -4.90 9.13 -9.54
C SER A 59 -3.72 8.15 -9.57
N ILE A 60 -3.64 7.20 -8.64
CA ILE A 60 -2.52 6.26 -8.55
C ILE A 60 -3.01 4.83 -8.86
N PRO A 61 -2.51 4.16 -9.91
CA PRO A 61 -2.86 2.79 -10.20
C PRO A 61 -2.18 1.82 -9.20
N PHE A 62 -2.93 0.82 -8.71
CA PHE A 62 -2.43 -0.20 -7.79
C PHE A 62 -2.42 -1.59 -8.44
N LEU A 63 -1.42 -2.40 -8.11
CA LEU A 63 -1.38 -3.81 -8.47
C LEU A 63 -2.22 -4.60 -7.44
N ALA A 64 -3.20 -5.36 -7.93
CA ALA A 64 -3.97 -6.28 -7.10
C ALA A 64 -3.53 -7.72 -7.36
N GLN A 65 -3.19 -8.45 -6.30
CA GLN A 65 -2.86 -9.88 -6.36
C GLN A 65 -3.70 -10.62 -5.31
N SER A 66 -4.38 -11.68 -5.73
CA SER A 66 -5.23 -12.52 -4.87
C SER A 66 -4.68 -13.94 -4.73
N TRP A 67 -4.88 -14.54 -3.57
CA TRP A 67 -4.68 -15.96 -3.29
C TRP A 67 -5.72 -16.41 -2.25
N VAL A 68 -5.90 -17.72 -2.09
CA VAL A 68 -6.73 -18.28 -1.00
C VAL A 68 -5.84 -19.09 -0.09
N GLU A 69 -6.09 -19.02 1.22
CA GLU A 69 -5.36 -19.79 2.22
C GLU A 69 -6.26 -20.89 2.80
N ASP A 70 -5.66 -22.01 3.18
CA ASP A 70 -6.35 -23.02 3.99
C ASP A 70 -6.46 -22.60 5.47
N ALA A 71 -7.11 -23.43 6.30
CA ALA A 71 -7.28 -23.15 7.73
C ALA A 71 -5.96 -23.11 8.53
N ASN A 72 -4.87 -23.64 7.97
CA ASN A 72 -3.54 -23.65 8.58
C ASN A 72 -2.65 -22.49 8.07
N GLY A 73 -3.17 -21.63 7.20
CA GLY A 73 -2.43 -20.50 6.60
C GLY A 73 -1.57 -20.88 5.39
N THR A 74 -1.75 -22.09 4.83
CA THR A 74 -1.07 -22.50 3.60
C THR A 74 -1.68 -21.78 2.41
N LYS A 75 -0.85 -21.04 1.66
CA LYS A 75 -1.28 -20.29 0.48
C LYS A 75 -1.49 -21.20 -0.72
N ASN A 76 -2.70 -21.17 -1.25
CA ASN A 76 -3.07 -21.70 -2.55
C ASN A 76 -3.09 -20.53 -3.56
N TYR A 77 -2.04 -20.44 -4.36
CA TYR A 77 -2.00 -19.48 -5.46
C TYR A 77 -2.86 -20.02 -6.60
N PHE A 78 -3.90 -19.29 -7.01
CA PHE A 78 -4.65 -19.60 -8.24
C PHE A 78 -3.86 -19.29 -9.53
N ALA A 79 -2.59 -18.92 -9.39
CA ALA A 79 -1.67 -18.69 -10.50
C ALA A 79 -0.84 -19.97 -10.76
N ALA A 80 -1.46 -21.05 -11.22
CA ALA A 80 -0.74 -22.19 -11.81
C ALA A 80 -1.60 -23.19 -12.60
N ASP A 81 -2.94 -23.18 -12.52
CA ASP A 81 -3.76 -24.21 -13.18
C ASP A 81 -3.98 -23.98 -14.69
N GLY A 82 -3.07 -23.23 -15.33
CA GLY A 82 -2.96 -23.06 -16.78
C GLY A 82 -1.59 -23.43 -17.35
N PHE A 83 -0.63 -23.87 -16.52
CA PHE A 83 0.63 -24.46 -16.96
C PHE A 83 1.03 -25.58 -15.99
N THR A 84 0.28 -26.67 -16.03
CA THR A 84 0.73 -27.96 -15.51
C THR A 84 1.63 -28.59 -16.56
N ALA A 85 2.95 -28.53 -16.37
CA ALA A 85 3.82 -29.51 -16.99
C ALA A 85 3.40 -30.86 -16.41
N ALA A 86 2.75 -31.68 -17.25
CA ALA A 86 2.53 -33.07 -16.97
C ALA A 86 3.88 -33.72 -16.65
N THR A 87 4.10 -34.07 -15.39
CA THR A 87 4.99 -35.18 -15.06
C THR A 87 4.07 -36.29 -14.57
N THR A 88 3.79 -37.17 -15.52
CA THR A 88 3.32 -38.54 -15.32
C THR A 88 4.35 -39.31 -14.47
N ASP A 89 3.82 -40.14 -13.58
CA ASP A 89 4.45 -41.16 -12.71
C ASP A 89 5.29 -40.70 -11.49
#